data_AF-A0A7X6QME8-F1
#
_entry.id   AF-A0A7X6QME8-F1
#
_cell.length_a   1.000
_cell.length_b   1.000
_cell.length_c   1.000
_cell.angle_alpha   90.00
_cell.angle_beta   90.00
_cell.angle_gamma   90.00
#
_symmetry.space_group_name_H-M   'P 1'
#
loop_
_entity.id
_entity.type
_entity.pdbx_description
1 polymer ?
#
loop_
_entity_poly.entity_id
_entity_poly.type
_entity_poly.pdbx_seq_one_letter_code
_entity_poly.pdbx_strand_id
1 'polypeptide(L)'
;MSKTPAQRARKHGPNAAGATGNRSSTSARSGAGRPGSMQGGPQDVRREGNPTLIIVAGLGASVFLFGYSFLLALPQFRQLSGGLAMPDTLFGGYSTEYLQQVRTAFGADGAGQYSFWHKTADTLFPLLFALSWMLLIGSQLRRGLLRWLCWIPVLLYVIADLGENLAVDAALATDPVGSAGLASFLTVAKFVLFALSLAAGAAAVALKRRSLKQRQAKPGTNR
;
A
#
# COMPACT_ATOMS: atom_id res chain seq x y z
N MET A 1 -20.56 -28.26 51.04
CA MET A 1 -21.15 -29.61 51.04
C MET A 1 -22.44 -29.59 50.22
N SER A 2 -22.43 -30.17 49.02
CA SER A 2 -23.52 -30.11 48.03
C SER A 2 -24.54 -31.25 48.21
N LYS A 3 -25.84 -30.94 48.06
CA LYS A 3 -26.98 -31.84 48.27
C LYS A 3 -27.09 -32.91 47.18
N THR A 4 -27.44 -34.14 47.57
CA THR A 4 -27.50 -35.35 46.73
C THR A 4 -28.74 -35.39 45.80
N PRO A 5 -28.70 -36.22 44.73
CA PRO A 5 -29.74 -36.29 43.69
C PRO A 5 -31.15 -36.60 44.20
N ALA A 6 -31.25 -37.34 45.31
CA ALA A 6 -32.52 -37.72 45.93
C ALA A 6 -33.34 -36.52 46.45
N GLN A 7 -32.69 -35.40 46.79
CA GLN A 7 -33.41 -34.20 47.26
C GLN A 7 -34.00 -33.35 46.12
N ARG A 8 -33.54 -33.50 44.87
CA ARG A 8 -34.09 -32.73 43.73
C ARG A 8 -35.39 -33.35 43.19
N ALA A 9 -35.50 -34.67 43.23
CA ALA A 9 -36.66 -35.40 42.72
C ALA A 9 -37.96 -35.17 43.53
N ARG A 10 -37.88 -34.71 44.78
CA ARG A 10 -39.07 -34.37 45.59
C ARG A 10 -39.64 -32.96 45.32
N LYS A 11 -38.90 -32.06 44.64
CA LYS A 11 -39.36 -30.68 44.35
C LYS A 11 -39.93 -30.50 42.94
N HIS A 12 -39.59 -31.38 42.00
CA HIS A 12 -40.10 -31.35 40.63
C HIS A 12 -40.63 -32.75 40.30
N GLY A 13 -41.96 -32.90 40.28
CA GLY A 13 -42.64 -34.09 39.80
C GLY A 13 -42.29 -34.45 38.35
N PRO A 14 -42.88 -35.54 37.80
CA PRO A 14 -42.23 -36.55 36.96
C PRO A 14 -41.89 -36.15 35.50
N ASN A 15 -41.37 -34.95 35.26
CA ASN A 15 -40.78 -34.53 33.99
C ASN A 15 -39.25 -34.66 34.01
N ALA A 16 -38.79 -35.89 34.25
CA ALA A 16 -37.41 -36.31 34.04
C ALA A 16 -37.40 -37.65 33.29
N ALA A 17 -37.82 -37.63 32.01
CA ALA A 17 -37.43 -38.61 30.99
C ALA A 17 -38.05 -38.18 29.65
N GLY A 18 -37.23 -37.86 28.65
CA GLY A 18 -37.75 -37.47 27.33
C GLY A 18 -36.70 -37.06 26.32
N ALA A 19 -35.71 -37.92 26.07
CA ALA A 19 -34.89 -37.85 24.86
C ALA A 19 -34.51 -39.27 24.40
N THR A 20 -35.46 -39.99 23.80
CA THR A 20 -35.20 -41.20 23.00
C THR A 20 -36.29 -41.38 21.92
N GLY A 21 -35.84 -41.53 20.67
CA GLY A 21 -36.20 -42.66 19.80
C GLY A 21 -37.64 -42.81 19.26
N ASN A 22 -37.82 -42.38 18.01
CA ASN A 22 -38.31 -43.14 16.84
C ASN A 22 -39.74 -43.74 16.76
N ARG A 23 -40.31 -43.58 15.54
CA ARG A 23 -41.26 -44.45 14.80
C ARG A 23 -42.79 -44.45 15.11
N SER A 24 -43.49 -43.76 14.20
CA SER A 24 -44.59 -44.20 13.30
C SER A 24 -45.88 -44.86 13.81
N SER A 25 -47.01 -44.29 13.34
CA SER A 25 -48.32 -44.89 12.91
C SER A 25 -49.48 -43.96 13.39
N THR A 26 -50.54 -43.58 12.67
CA THR A 26 -51.12 -43.89 11.34
C THR A 26 -52.14 -42.79 10.96
N SER A 27 -52.35 -42.61 9.64
CA SER A 27 -53.65 -42.34 8.98
C SER A 27 -54.23 -40.91 8.81
N ALA A 28 -54.13 -40.48 7.54
CA ALA A 28 -55.21 -39.96 6.67
C ALA A 28 -55.51 -38.45 6.54
N ARG A 29 -55.26 -37.99 5.30
CA ARG A 29 -56.17 -37.23 4.41
C ARG A 29 -55.82 -35.74 4.14
N SER A 30 -55.21 -35.53 2.97
CA SER A 30 -55.54 -34.56 1.92
C SER A 30 -55.76 -33.08 2.27
N GLY A 31 -54.96 -32.20 1.64
CA GLY A 31 -55.45 -30.90 1.21
C GLY A 31 -54.42 -29.76 1.19
N ALA A 32 -53.89 -29.47 0.00
CA ALA A 32 -53.62 -28.15 -0.58
C ALA A 32 -53.01 -27.00 0.26
N GLY A 33 -51.94 -26.41 -0.29
CA GLY A 33 -51.69 -24.96 -0.16
C GLY A 33 -50.26 -24.57 0.21
N ARG A 34 -49.38 -24.43 -0.78
CA ARG A 34 -48.24 -23.50 -0.70
C ARG A 34 -48.78 -22.06 -0.71
N PRO A 35 -48.20 -21.16 0.09
CA PRO A 35 -47.54 -20.01 -0.52
C PRO A 35 -46.08 -19.92 -0.07
N GLY A 36 -45.19 -19.66 -1.02
CA GLY A 36 -43.75 -19.57 -0.80
C GLY A 36 -43.39 -18.45 0.17
N SER A 37 -42.59 -18.79 1.17
CA SER A 37 -41.80 -17.82 1.91
C SER A 37 -40.75 -17.24 0.98
N MET A 38 -40.99 -16.01 0.51
CA MET A 38 -39.90 -15.11 0.13
C MET A 38 -39.09 -14.83 1.38
N GLN A 39 -38.09 -15.67 1.65
CA GLN A 39 -37.03 -15.36 2.59
C GLN A 39 -35.72 -15.26 1.83
N GLY A 40 -35.69 -14.33 0.88
CA GLY A 40 -34.44 -13.75 0.40
C GLY A 40 -33.91 -12.85 1.51
N GLY A 41 -33.15 -13.42 2.44
CA GLY A 41 -32.34 -12.61 3.34
C GLY A 41 -31.37 -11.75 2.51
N PRO A 42 -31.01 -10.53 2.95
CA PRO A 42 -29.87 -9.85 2.38
C PRO A 42 -28.67 -10.75 2.59
N GLN A 43 -28.25 -11.45 1.53
CA GLN A 43 -26.94 -12.06 1.52
C GLN A 43 -25.98 -10.88 1.66
N ASP A 44 -25.41 -10.76 2.84
CA ASP A 44 -24.21 -9.98 3.09
C ASP A 44 -23.18 -10.45 2.05
N VAL A 45 -23.14 -9.80 0.88
CA VAL A 45 -22.03 -9.91 -0.06
C VAL A 45 -20.88 -9.11 0.53
N ARG A 46 -20.41 -9.52 1.70
CA ARG A 46 -19.18 -9.04 2.29
C ARG A 46 -18.07 -9.68 1.45
N ARG A 47 -17.74 -9.03 0.32
CA ARG A 47 -16.52 -9.35 -0.42
C ARG A 47 -15.37 -9.16 0.56
N GLU A 48 -14.86 -10.26 1.09
CA GLU A 48 -13.61 -10.27 1.86
C GLU A 48 -12.49 -9.84 0.91
N GLY A 49 -12.16 -8.54 0.94
CA GLY A 49 -11.08 -8.01 0.13
C GLY A 49 -9.75 -8.63 0.55
N ASN A 50 -9.03 -9.24 -0.39
CA ASN A 50 -7.71 -9.78 -0.09
C ASN A 50 -6.69 -8.62 -0.03
N PRO A 51 -6.13 -8.27 1.15
CA PRO A 51 -5.21 -7.14 1.29
C PRO A 51 -3.94 -7.34 0.47
N THR A 52 -3.56 -8.58 0.16
CA THR A 52 -2.43 -8.88 -0.71
C THR A 52 -2.69 -8.43 -2.15
N LEU A 53 -3.93 -8.53 -2.66
CA LEU A 53 -4.26 -8.03 -4.00
C LEU A 53 -4.06 -6.52 -4.10
N ILE A 54 -4.45 -5.77 -3.07
CA ILE A 54 -4.27 -4.31 -3.05
C ILE A 54 -2.78 -3.96 -3.08
N ILE A 55 -1.96 -4.64 -2.26
CA ILE A 55 -0.50 -4.40 -2.25
C ILE A 55 0.12 -4.74 -3.60
N VAL A 56 -0.21 -5.90 -4.18
CA VAL A 56 0.33 -6.32 -5.48
C VAL A 56 -0.11 -5.38 -6.60
N ALA A 57 -1.37 -4.96 -6.62
CA ALA A 57 -1.88 -3.99 -7.59
C ALA A 57 -1.16 -2.65 -7.47
N GLY A 58 -0.99 -2.14 -6.25
CA GLY A 58 -0.26 -0.89 -6.00
C GLY A 58 1.22 -0.96 -6.40
N LEU A 59 1.90 -2.07 -6.09
CA LEU A 59 3.29 -2.32 -6.52
C LEU A 59 3.38 -2.41 -8.05
N GLY A 60 2.48 -3.14 -8.70
CA GLY A 60 2.41 -3.26 -10.14
C GLY A 60 2.18 -1.91 -10.82
N ALA A 61 1.25 -1.11 -10.30
CA ALA A 61 0.99 0.25 -10.79
C ALA A 61 2.22 1.16 -10.61
N SER A 62 2.93 1.06 -9.48
CA SER A 62 4.14 1.84 -9.23
C SER A 62 5.25 1.49 -10.21
N VAL A 63 5.49 0.19 -10.44
CA VAL A 63 6.48 -0.29 -11.42
C VAL A 63 6.09 0.13 -12.85
N PHE A 64 4.80 0.04 -13.18
CA PHE A 64 4.30 0.49 -14.48
C PHE A 64 4.54 1.98 -14.70
N LEU A 65 4.20 2.83 -13.73
CA LEU A 65 4.42 4.27 -13.82
C LEU A 65 5.91 4.61 -13.90
N PHE A 66 6.75 3.97 -13.09
CA PHE A 66 8.19 4.14 -13.17
C PHE A 66 8.72 3.77 -14.57
N GLY A 67 8.30 2.63 -15.10
CA GLY A 67 8.66 2.19 -16.45
C GLY A 67 8.16 3.15 -17.53
N TYR A 68 6.92 3.62 -17.42
CA TYR A 68 6.35 4.62 -18.31
C TYR A 68 7.17 5.92 -18.33
N SER A 69 7.54 6.45 -17.15
CA SER A 69 8.36 7.65 -17.04
C SER A 69 9.74 7.46 -17.68
N PHE A 70 10.43 6.36 -17.38
CA PHE A 70 11.80 6.12 -17.88
C PHE A 70 11.89 5.70 -19.34
N LEU A 71 10.93 4.92 -19.84
CA LEU A 71 10.99 4.37 -21.19
C LEU A 71 10.30 5.24 -22.24
N LEU A 72 9.33 6.06 -21.84
CA LEU A 72 8.53 6.85 -22.78
C LEU A 72 8.66 8.35 -22.53
N ALA A 73 8.40 8.83 -21.31
CA ALA A 73 8.34 10.27 -21.05
C ALA A 73 9.73 10.94 -21.06
N LEU A 74 10.69 10.40 -20.31
CA LEU A 74 12.03 10.98 -20.20
C LEU A 74 12.78 11.03 -21.55
N PRO A 75 12.70 10.02 -22.45
CA PRO A 75 13.25 10.13 -23.79
C PRO A 75 12.65 11.27 -24.62
N GLN A 76 11.37 11.58 -24.47
CA GLN A 76 10.73 12.71 -25.17
C GLN A 76 11.30 14.04 -24.68
N PHE A 77 11.41 14.23 -23.36
CA PHE A 77 12.00 15.45 -22.81
C PHE A 77 13.49 15.60 -23.14
N ARG A 78 14.22 14.49 -23.20
CA ARG A 78 15.60 14.48 -23.65
C ARG A 78 15.75 14.91 -25.11
N GLN A 79 14.80 14.59 -25.97
CA GLN A 79 14.80 15.09 -27.36
C GLN A 79 14.51 16.59 -27.40
N LEU A 80 13.58 17.07 -26.58
CA LEU A 80 13.24 18.49 -26.47
C LEU A 80 14.39 19.35 -25.92
N SER A 81 15.26 18.79 -25.08
CA SER A 81 16.43 19.47 -24.50
C SER A 81 17.71 19.31 -25.34
N GLY A 82 17.62 18.85 -26.59
CA GLY A 82 18.79 18.66 -27.46
C GLY A 82 19.73 17.55 -26.98
N GLY A 83 19.22 16.57 -26.23
CA GLY A 83 19.97 15.42 -25.75
C GLY A 83 20.43 15.50 -24.30
N LEU A 84 20.18 16.61 -23.61
CA LEU A 84 20.49 16.78 -22.18
C LEU A 84 19.61 15.88 -21.31
N ALA A 85 20.22 15.26 -20.30
CA ALA A 85 19.47 14.47 -19.32
C ALA A 85 18.54 15.38 -18.50
N MET A 86 17.40 14.86 -18.09
CA MET A 86 16.51 15.65 -17.24
C MET A 86 17.10 15.79 -15.83
N PRO A 87 16.99 16.97 -15.19
CA PRO A 87 17.61 17.22 -13.88
C PRO A 87 17.22 16.19 -12.82
N ASP A 88 15.94 15.83 -12.80
CA ASP A 88 15.31 14.79 -11.94
C ASP A 88 15.93 13.39 -12.07
N THR A 89 16.63 13.08 -13.16
CA THR A 89 17.31 11.79 -13.40
C THR A 89 18.76 11.74 -12.91
N LEU A 90 19.33 12.88 -12.52
CA LEU A 90 20.75 12.99 -12.17
C LEU A 90 20.99 12.59 -10.70
N PHE A 91 21.36 11.33 -10.49
CA PHE A 91 21.61 10.76 -9.16
C PHE A 91 22.64 11.52 -8.31
N GLY A 92 23.64 12.15 -8.95
CA GLY A 92 24.69 12.92 -8.26
C GLY A 92 24.37 14.40 -8.05
N GLY A 93 23.18 14.85 -8.43
CA GLY A 93 22.84 16.26 -8.52
C GLY A 93 23.47 16.93 -9.75
N TYR A 94 23.37 18.25 -9.79
CA TYR A 94 23.79 19.10 -10.90
C TYR A 94 24.14 20.51 -10.42
N SER A 95 24.81 21.26 -11.30
CA SER A 95 25.19 22.65 -11.06
C SER A 95 24.16 23.64 -11.61
N THR A 96 24.29 24.91 -11.22
CA THR A 96 23.47 26.01 -11.77
C THR A 96 23.67 26.16 -13.27
N GLU A 97 24.91 26.00 -13.75
CA GLU A 97 25.26 26.11 -15.16
C GLU A 97 24.59 25.00 -16.00
N TYR A 98 24.52 23.78 -15.45
CA TYR A 98 23.79 22.69 -16.09
C TYR A 98 22.30 23.02 -16.23
N LEU A 99 21.68 23.51 -15.15
CA LEU A 99 20.27 23.84 -15.16
C LEU A 99 19.96 25.01 -16.10
N GLN A 100 20.89 25.96 -16.24
CA GLN A 100 20.81 27.03 -17.23
C GLN A 100 20.89 26.49 -18.66
N GLN A 101 21.75 25.51 -18.96
CA GLN A 101 21.80 24.86 -20.27
C GLN A 101 20.48 24.16 -20.60
N VAL A 102 19.92 23.42 -19.63
CA VAL A 102 18.62 22.75 -19.78
C VAL A 102 17.51 23.76 -20.05
N ARG A 103 17.48 24.87 -19.29
CA ARG A 103 16.51 25.95 -19.48
C ARG A 103 16.62 26.58 -20.87
N THR A 104 17.84 26.90 -21.31
CA THR A 104 18.07 27.47 -22.64
C THR A 104 17.65 26.52 -23.75
N ALA A 105 17.93 25.22 -23.60
CA ALA A 105 17.53 24.20 -24.57
C ALA A 105 16.00 24.03 -24.65
N PHE A 106 15.30 24.05 -23.51
CA PHE A 106 13.84 23.90 -23.47
C PHE A 106 13.08 25.10 -24.00
N GLY A 107 13.57 26.32 -23.75
CA GLY A 107 12.76 27.52 -23.91
C GLY A 107 11.50 27.51 -23.05
N ALA A 108 10.61 28.47 -23.26
CA ALA A 108 9.39 28.62 -22.47
C ALA A 108 8.40 27.46 -22.66
N ASP A 109 8.21 27.02 -23.91
CA ASP A 109 7.24 25.96 -24.24
C ASP A 109 7.69 24.59 -23.71
N GLY A 110 8.99 24.29 -23.78
CA GLY A 110 9.54 23.05 -23.21
C GLY A 110 9.44 23.02 -21.70
N ALA A 111 9.76 24.14 -21.03
CA ALA A 111 9.62 24.27 -19.58
C ALA A 111 8.15 24.14 -19.14
N GLY A 112 7.21 24.69 -19.90
CA GLY A 112 5.78 24.54 -19.62
C GLY A 112 5.29 23.09 -19.73
N GLN A 113 5.70 22.36 -20.77
CA GLN A 113 5.37 20.94 -20.94
C GLN A 113 5.97 20.07 -19.83
N TYR A 114 7.21 20.35 -19.44
CA TYR A 114 7.88 19.63 -18.37
C TYR A 114 7.22 19.90 -16.99
N SER A 115 6.84 21.15 -16.71
CA SER A 115 6.06 21.47 -15.49
C SER A 115 4.69 20.78 -15.47
N PHE A 116 4.02 20.68 -16.62
CA PHE A 116 2.77 19.93 -16.72
C PHE A 116 2.96 18.44 -16.40
N TRP A 117 4.05 17.85 -16.89
CA TRP A 117 4.44 16.48 -16.55
C TRP A 117 4.68 16.30 -15.06
N HIS A 118 5.45 17.20 -14.43
CA HIS A 118 5.70 17.18 -12.98
C HIS A 118 4.41 17.20 -12.17
N LYS A 119 3.43 18.02 -12.56
CA LYS A 119 2.14 18.14 -11.87
C LYS A 119 1.21 16.95 -12.07
N THR A 120 1.44 16.13 -13.07
CA THR A 120 0.52 15.05 -13.46
C THR A 120 1.14 13.69 -13.23
N ALA A 121 1.83 13.14 -14.22
CA ALA A 121 2.32 11.78 -14.20
C ALA A 121 3.43 11.58 -13.17
N ASP A 122 4.32 12.57 -13.02
CA ASP A 122 5.46 12.44 -12.12
C ASP A 122 5.01 12.45 -10.64
N THR A 123 4.02 13.26 -10.29
CA THR A 123 3.41 13.30 -8.94
C THR A 123 2.66 12.01 -8.58
N LEU A 124 2.11 11.28 -9.54
CA LEU A 124 1.31 10.08 -9.26
C LEU A 124 2.18 8.91 -8.77
N PHE A 125 3.39 8.77 -9.32
CA PHE A 125 4.31 7.70 -8.94
C PHE A 125 4.67 7.71 -7.44
N PRO A 126 5.23 8.79 -6.84
CA PRO A 126 5.66 8.79 -5.45
C PRO A 126 4.49 8.53 -4.49
N LEU A 127 3.29 9.01 -4.82
CA LEU A 127 2.08 8.79 -4.02
C LEU A 127 1.64 7.33 -4.02
N LEU A 128 1.56 6.72 -5.21
CA LEU A 128 1.20 5.30 -5.34
C LEU A 128 2.27 4.39 -4.73
N PHE A 129 3.54 4.72 -4.95
CA PHE A 129 4.66 4.04 -4.32
C PHE A 129 4.51 4.11 -2.80
N ALA A 130 4.37 5.30 -2.22
CA ALA A 130 4.30 5.47 -0.78
C ALA A 130 3.13 4.75 -0.15
N LEU A 131 1.93 4.84 -0.73
CA LEU A 131 0.76 4.11 -0.26
C LEU A 131 1.00 2.59 -0.26
N SER A 132 1.52 2.07 -1.37
CA SER A 132 1.81 0.65 -1.53
C SER A 132 2.89 0.18 -0.54
N TRP A 133 3.96 0.96 -0.38
CA TRP A 133 5.07 0.64 0.49
C TRP A 133 4.70 0.72 1.96
N MET A 134 3.91 1.73 2.35
CA MET A 134 3.41 1.86 3.71
C MET A 134 2.48 0.70 4.07
N LEU A 135 1.62 0.25 3.15
CA LEU A 135 0.78 -0.94 3.33
C LEU A 135 1.61 -2.23 3.43
N LEU A 136 2.62 -2.39 2.57
CA LEU A 136 3.56 -3.50 2.64
C LEU A 136 4.23 -3.56 4.01
N ILE A 137 4.88 -2.48 4.43
CA ILE A 137 5.56 -2.39 5.73
C ILE A 137 4.57 -2.59 6.88
N GLY A 138 3.40 -1.94 6.81
CA GLY A 138 2.38 -2.00 7.85
C GLY A 138 1.71 -3.37 8.01
N SER A 139 1.72 -4.21 6.96
CA SER A 139 1.27 -5.60 6.98
C SER A 139 2.36 -6.60 7.39
N GLN A 140 3.63 -6.18 7.39
CA GLN A 140 4.73 -7.00 7.86
C GLN A 140 5.11 -6.74 9.32
N LEU A 141 5.06 -5.48 9.78
CA LEU A 141 5.53 -5.06 11.10
C LEU A 141 4.38 -4.75 12.07
N ARG A 142 4.55 -5.12 13.34
CA ARG A 142 3.64 -4.75 14.44
C ARG A 142 3.74 -3.23 14.69
N ARG A 143 2.73 -2.67 15.37
CA ARG A 143 2.77 -1.28 15.84
C ARG A 143 3.99 -1.09 16.77
N GLY A 144 4.69 0.03 16.64
CA GLY A 144 5.88 0.34 17.44
C GLY A 144 6.92 1.13 16.66
N LEU A 145 8.04 1.43 17.32
CA LEU A 145 9.12 2.27 16.79
C LEU A 145 9.67 1.76 15.44
N LEU A 146 9.86 0.44 15.31
CA LEU A 146 10.41 -0.15 14.08
C LEU A 146 9.55 0.12 12.85
N ARG A 147 8.22 0.10 13.00
CA ARG A 147 7.30 0.43 11.90
C ARG A 147 7.44 1.89 11.48
N TRP A 148 7.57 2.79 12.45
CA TRP A 148 7.81 4.21 12.19
C TRP A 148 9.16 4.45 11.53
N LEU A 149 10.23 3.80 11.99
CA LEU A 149 11.55 3.87 11.36
C LEU A 149 11.53 3.42 9.89
N CYS A 150 10.71 2.43 9.55
CA CYS A 150 10.54 2.00 8.15
C CYS A 150 9.61 2.93 7.34
N TRP A 151 8.67 3.63 7.97
CA TRP A 151 7.75 4.54 7.29
C TRP A 151 8.32 5.94 7.04
N ILE A 152 9.15 6.45 7.95
CA ILE A 152 9.78 7.78 7.82
C ILE A 152 10.48 7.97 6.46
N PRO A 153 11.37 7.08 5.99
CA PRO A 153 12.04 7.30 4.70
C PRO A 153 11.05 7.32 3.53
N VAL A 154 9.94 6.58 3.61
CA VAL A 154 8.89 6.58 2.57
C VAL A 154 8.16 7.92 2.52
N LEU A 155 7.81 8.47 3.69
CA LEU A 155 7.14 9.76 3.77
C LEU A 155 8.07 10.91 3.34
N LEU A 156 9.32 10.88 3.81
CA LEU A 156 10.32 11.86 3.42
C LEU A 156 10.64 11.79 1.93
N TYR A 157 10.65 10.59 1.35
CA TYR A 157 10.82 10.41 -0.10
C TYR A 157 9.75 11.21 -0.87
N VAL A 158 8.47 11.07 -0.54
CA VAL A 158 7.39 11.82 -1.21
C VAL A 158 7.58 13.33 -1.07
N ILE A 159 7.93 13.79 0.13
CA ILE A 159 8.15 15.22 0.38
C ILE A 159 9.33 15.75 -0.46
N ALA A 160 10.42 14.99 -0.52
CA ALA A 160 11.60 15.37 -1.30
C ALA A 160 11.30 15.37 -2.80
N ASP A 161 10.59 14.36 -3.30
CA ASP A 161 10.20 14.20 -4.71
C ASP A 161 9.28 15.35 -5.17
N LEU A 162 8.22 15.64 -4.41
CA LEU A 162 7.33 16.77 -4.73
C LEU A 162 8.02 18.13 -4.58
N GLY A 163 8.88 18.28 -3.56
CA GLY A 163 9.65 19.50 -3.36
C GLY A 163 10.66 19.73 -4.49
N GLU A 164 11.25 18.66 -5.01
CA GLU A 164 12.18 18.72 -6.13
C GLU A 164 11.48 19.17 -7.40
N ASN A 165 10.32 18.59 -7.72
CA ASN A 165 9.50 18.99 -8.86
C ASN A 165 9.19 20.50 -8.85
N LEU A 166 8.83 21.04 -7.68
CA LEU A 166 8.58 22.47 -7.50
C LEU A 166 9.86 23.31 -7.66
N ALA A 167 10.98 22.84 -7.12
CA ALA A 167 12.25 23.56 -7.18
C ALA A 167 12.82 23.60 -8.61
N VAL A 168 12.73 22.48 -9.35
CA VAL A 168 13.12 22.41 -10.76
C VAL A 168 12.22 23.26 -11.62
N ASP A 169 10.89 23.18 -11.44
CA ASP A 169 9.94 24.02 -12.18
C ASP A 169 10.22 25.51 -11.98
N ALA A 170 10.45 25.93 -10.74
CA ALA A 170 10.79 27.32 -10.42
C ALA A 170 12.10 27.77 -11.09
N ALA A 171 13.12 26.90 -11.07
CA ALA A 171 14.41 27.17 -11.67
C ALA A 171 14.37 27.24 -13.20
N LEU A 172 13.54 26.41 -13.86
CA LEU A 172 13.38 26.42 -15.31
C LEU A 172 12.48 27.57 -15.78
N ALA A 173 11.46 27.95 -15.00
CA ALA A 173 10.57 29.06 -15.32
C ALA A 173 11.26 30.43 -15.18
N THR A 174 12.21 30.55 -14.24
CA THR A 174 12.90 31.81 -13.94
C THR A 174 14.41 31.64 -14.11
N ASP A 175 15.24 32.39 -13.38
CA ASP A 175 16.68 32.19 -13.37
C ASP A 175 17.04 31.06 -12.36
N PRO A 176 17.79 30.02 -12.77
CA PRO A 176 18.30 28.98 -11.87
C PRO A 176 19.18 29.49 -10.71
N VAL A 177 19.71 30.72 -10.82
CA VAL A 177 20.55 31.30 -9.77
C VAL A 177 19.79 31.36 -8.44
N GLY A 178 20.33 30.67 -7.42
CA GLY A 178 19.76 30.59 -6.07
C GLY A 178 18.76 29.45 -5.85
N SER A 179 18.10 28.93 -6.89
CA SER A 179 17.15 27.81 -6.81
C SER A 179 17.78 26.45 -7.16
N ALA A 180 18.79 26.44 -8.03
CA ALA A 180 19.45 25.22 -8.50
C ALA A 180 20.07 24.38 -7.38
N GLY A 181 20.63 25.02 -6.34
CA GLY A 181 21.23 24.31 -5.21
C GLY A 181 20.20 23.49 -4.40
N LEU A 182 19.02 24.06 -4.16
CA LEU A 182 17.92 23.35 -3.49
C LEU A 182 17.38 22.22 -4.36
N ALA A 183 17.17 22.48 -5.66
CA ALA A 183 16.67 21.48 -6.60
C ALA A 183 17.63 20.28 -6.69
N SER A 184 18.93 20.54 -6.82
CA SER A 184 20.00 19.53 -6.83
C SER A 184 20.06 18.74 -5.53
N PHE A 185 19.98 19.42 -4.38
CA PHE A 185 19.92 18.75 -3.07
C PHE A 185 18.71 17.82 -2.94
N LEU A 186 17.52 18.28 -3.32
CA LEU A 186 16.30 17.47 -3.27
C LEU A 186 16.35 16.29 -4.24
N THR A 187 17.00 16.46 -5.40
CA THR A 187 17.25 15.38 -6.37
C THR A 187 18.10 14.28 -5.73
N VAL A 188 19.21 14.63 -5.08
CA VAL A 188 20.04 13.63 -4.40
C VAL A 188 19.28 13.00 -3.22
N ALA A 189 18.59 13.83 -2.42
CA ALA A 189 17.83 13.38 -1.26
C ALA A 189 16.74 12.38 -1.65
N LYS A 190 15.97 12.64 -2.72
CA LYS A 190 14.90 11.73 -3.17
C LYS A 190 15.46 10.36 -3.53
N PHE A 191 16.60 10.29 -4.24
CA PHE A 191 17.22 9.01 -4.58
C PHE A 191 17.69 8.24 -3.35
N VAL A 192 18.33 8.92 -2.40
CA VAL A 192 18.75 8.30 -1.12
C VAL A 192 17.53 7.79 -0.35
N LEU A 193 16.48 8.59 -0.22
CA LEU A 193 15.26 8.24 0.49
C LEU A 193 14.48 7.12 -0.19
N PHE A 194 14.48 7.09 -1.52
CA PHE A 194 13.91 6.00 -2.30
C PHE A 194 14.66 4.69 -2.03
N ALA A 195 15.99 4.70 -2.10
CA ALA A 195 16.81 3.52 -1.79
C ALA A 195 16.60 3.03 -0.34
N LEU A 196 16.56 3.95 0.63
CA LEU A 196 16.24 3.64 2.03
C LEU A 196 14.83 3.05 2.19
N SER A 197 13.86 3.54 1.42
CA SER A 197 12.49 3.00 1.41
C SER A 197 12.47 1.56 0.91
N LEU A 198 13.18 1.26 -0.19
CA LEU A 198 13.32 -0.10 -0.70
C LEU A 198 13.97 -1.03 0.34
N ALA A 199 15.06 -0.57 0.96
CA ALA A 199 15.75 -1.31 2.03
C ALA A 199 14.82 -1.57 3.24
N ALA A 200 14.03 -0.58 3.64
CA ALA A 200 13.06 -0.71 4.73
C ALA A 200 11.97 -1.74 4.40
N GLY A 201 11.44 -1.74 3.17
CA GLY A 201 10.48 -2.74 2.71
C GLY A 201 11.07 -4.15 2.72
N ALA A 202 12.29 -4.33 2.19
CA ALA A 202 13.00 -5.61 2.20
C ALA A 202 13.27 -6.11 3.63
N ALA A 203 13.72 -5.22 4.53
CA ALA A 203 13.93 -5.54 5.94
C ALA A 203 12.62 -5.97 6.62
N ALA A 204 11.52 -5.25 6.39
CA ALA A 204 10.21 -5.59 6.95
C ALA A 204 9.76 -7.02 6.56
N VAL A 205 9.92 -7.38 5.27
CA VAL A 205 9.62 -8.73 4.77
C VAL A 205 10.55 -9.77 5.39
N ALA A 206 11.86 -9.50 5.45
CA ALA A 206 12.84 -10.42 6.01
C ALA A 206 12.60 -10.70 7.51
N LEU A 207 12.29 -9.66 8.30
CA LEU A 207 12.01 -9.78 9.72
C LEU A 207 10.76 -10.62 10.00
N LYS A 208 9.69 -10.45 9.22
CA LYS A 208 8.51 -11.30 9.35
C LYS A 208 8.83 -12.76 9.07
N ARG A 209 9.54 -13.04 7.97
CA ARG A 209 9.96 -14.41 7.62
C ARG A 209 10.79 -15.06 8.73
N ARG A 210 11.73 -14.32 9.34
CA ARG A 210 12.53 -14.80 10.47
C ARG A 210 11.66 -15.13 11.69
N SER A 211 10.70 -14.27 12.04
CA SER A 211 9.78 -14.51 13.16
C SER A 211 8.90 -15.76 12.94
N LEU A 212 8.43 -16.00 11.71
CA LEU A 212 7.64 -17.18 11.37
C LEU A 212 8.47 -18.46 11.49
N LYS A 213 9.71 -18.44 10.99
CA LYS A 213 10.64 -19.57 11.11
C LYS A 213 10.97 -19.91 12.57
N GLN A 214 11.17 -18.89 13.43
CA GLN A 214 11.41 -19.10 14.86
C GLN A 214 10.21 -19.70 15.59
N ARG A 215 8.98 -19.31 15.20
CA ARG A 215 7.75 -19.91 15.77
C ARG A 215 7.58 -21.37 15.37
N GLN A 216 7.96 -21.74 14.14
CA GLN A 216 7.93 -23.12 13.67
C GLN A 216 9.02 -23.99 14.33
N ALA A 217 10.18 -23.41 14.63
CA ALA A 217 11.30 -24.10 15.28
C ALA A 217 11.12 -24.34 16.80
N LYS A 218 10.10 -23.74 17.43
CA LYS A 218 9.69 -24.06 18.81
C LYS A 218 8.39 -24.87 18.80
N PRO A 219 8.41 -26.18 18.50
CA PRO A 219 7.24 -27.03 18.71
C PRO A 219 6.99 -27.16 20.22
N GLY A 220 5.86 -26.64 20.67
CA GLY A 220 5.17 -26.96 21.93
C GLY A 220 6.03 -27.20 23.17
N THR A 221 6.36 -26.15 23.92
CA THR A 221 6.55 -26.27 25.37
C THR A 221 5.16 -26.21 26.02
N ASN A 222 4.36 -27.26 25.82
CA ASN A 222 3.21 -27.52 26.70
C ASN A 222 3.71 -28.42 27.83
N ARG A 223 3.98 -27.81 28.98
CA ARG A 223 3.95 -28.45 30.30
C ARG A 223 3.05 -27.61 31.19
#